data_AF-A0A412YPI7-F1
#
_entry.id   AF-A0A412YPI7-F1
#
_cell.length_a   1.000
_cell.length_b   1.000
_cell.length_c   1.000
_cell.angle_alpha   90.00
_cell.angle_beta   90.00
_cell.angle_gamma   90.00
#
_symmetry.space_group_name_H-M   'P 1'
#
loop_
_entity.id
_entity.type
_entity.pdbx_description
1 polymer ?
#
loop_
_entity_poly.entity_id
_entity_poly.type
_entity_poly.pdbx_seq_one_letter_code
_entity_poly.pdbx_strand_id
1 'polypeptide(L)'
;MKTYLLDILNRYKKFSESLDVEAILCSKSWSVFNDSGCKEIYLFQHDGSLIISVSGEVTNATWKYIPVNQSILISTKNASYMLHPAFVDDIIFALQLDGTNQYSFMIDELQRDTFAPKSLSDIERYFKKKKQLELEKEKQLLAQRAHDRVVARERQEQQRKQEVEDALIEEALRKSKLYQTVHSIAWVQMFLTPIILIVWYLFSDEFSYSSWTKNIELIVIFAFSGVILFLLIGFFGLYPIEEKIKRRIKENNIHNS
;
A
#
# COMPACT_ATOMS: atom_id res chain seq x y z
N MET A 1 0.21 26.27 34.52
CA MET A 1 0.21 24.87 34.06
C MET A 1 -1.11 24.44 33.41
N LYS A 2 -2.29 24.76 33.97
CA LYS A 2 -3.60 24.42 33.36
C LYS A 2 -3.77 24.80 31.87
N THR A 3 -3.27 25.96 31.45
CA THR A 3 -3.37 26.46 30.06
C THR A 3 -2.69 25.57 29.01
N TYR A 4 -1.57 24.91 29.35
CA TYR A 4 -0.86 24.06 28.40
C TYR A 4 -1.63 22.78 28.07
N LEU A 5 -2.30 22.18 29.06
CA LEU A 5 -3.10 20.98 28.85
C LEU A 5 -4.35 21.29 28.01
N LEU A 6 -5.01 22.43 28.28
CA LEU A 6 -6.09 22.97 27.44
C LEU A 6 -5.64 23.19 25.99
N ASP A 7 -4.47 23.79 25.76
CA ASP A 7 -3.93 24.01 24.41
C ASP A 7 -3.58 22.71 23.68
N ILE A 8 -3.08 21.71 24.41
CA ILE A 8 -2.83 20.37 23.88
C ILE A 8 -4.14 19.71 23.47
N LEU A 9 -5.14 19.71 24.36
CA LEU A 9 -6.46 19.14 24.09
C LEU A 9 -7.13 19.83 22.91
N ASN A 10 -7.10 21.16 22.84
CA ASN A 10 -7.68 21.91 21.71
C ASN A 10 -7.03 21.57 20.37
N ARG A 11 -5.72 21.29 20.34
CA ARG A 11 -5.05 20.82 19.11
C ARG A 11 -5.51 19.42 18.71
N TYR A 12 -5.67 18.51 19.67
CA TYR A 12 -6.13 17.16 19.37
C TYR A 12 -7.65 17.06 19.13
N LYS A 13 -8.46 18.03 19.60
CA LYS A 13 -9.90 18.11 19.31
C LYS A 13 -10.18 18.06 17.81
N LYS A 14 -9.36 18.74 17.01
CA LYS A 14 -9.42 18.71 15.54
C LYS A 14 -9.12 17.34 14.93
N PHE A 15 -8.37 16.49 15.64
CA PHE A 15 -8.00 15.14 15.18
C PHE A 15 -9.07 14.10 15.53
N SER A 16 -9.86 14.35 16.58
CA SER A 16 -10.98 13.49 16.97
C SER A 16 -12.16 13.56 15.98
N GLU A 17 -12.23 14.58 15.12
CA GLU A 17 -13.33 14.78 14.16
C GLU A 17 -13.46 13.64 13.12
N SER A 18 -12.40 12.84 12.91
CA SER A 18 -12.40 11.73 11.94
C SER A 18 -12.57 10.34 12.55
N LEU A 19 -12.61 10.20 13.88
CA LEU A 19 -12.80 8.88 14.52
C LEU A 19 -14.27 8.66 14.88
N ASP A 20 -14.74 7.42 14.70
CA ASP A 20 -16.07 6.99 15.15
C ASP A 20 -16.09 6.90 16.68
N VAL A 21 -16.47 8.01 17.31
CA VAL A 21 -16.54 8.17 18.77
C VAL A 21 -17.48 7.15 19.41
N GLU A 22 -18.58 6.80 18.73
CA GLU A 22 -19.57 5.85 19.24
C GLU A 22 -18.97 4.44 19.34
N ALA A 23 -18.30 4.01 18.27
CA ALA A 23 -17.62 2.72 18.24
C ALA A 23 -16.52 2.61 19.31
N ILE A 24 -15.73 3.67 19.49
CA ILE A 24 -14.62 3.67 20.47
C ILE A 24 -15.16 3.60 21.90
N LEU A 25 -16.19 4.38 22.22
CA LEU A 25 -16.80 4.38 23.54
C LEU A 25 -17.36 3.00 23.91
N CYS A 26 -18.05 2.35 22.97
CA CYS A 26 -18.64 1.02 23.20
C CYS A 26 -17.63 -0.11 23.19
N SER A 27 -16.47 0.08 22.55
CA SER A 27 -15.46 -0.98 22.42
C SER A 27 -14.69 -1.29 23.69
N LYS A 28 -14.72 -0.37 24.69
CA LYS A 28 -13.84 -0.39 25.85
C LYS A 28 -14.58 -0.06 27.15
N SER A 29 -13.98 -0.46 28.26
CA SER A 29 -14.41 -0.07 29.61
C SER A 29 -13.58 1.10 30.08
N TRP A 30 -14.24 2.18 30.49
CA TRP A 30 -13.59 3.46 30.76
C TRP A 30 -13.53 3.75 32.25
N SER A 31 -12.33 3.79 32.82
CA SER A 31 -12.08 4.22 34.20
C SER A 31 -11.99 5.74 34.26
N VAL A 32 -12.86 6.40 35.03
CA VAL A 32 -12.82 7.85 35.22
C VAL A 32 -11.66 8.22 36.14
N PHE A 33 -10.84 9.18 35.69
CA PHE A 33 -9.79 9.77 36.51
C PHE A 33 -10.41 10.79 37.46
N ASN A 34 -10.53 10.41 38.73
CA ASN A 34 -11.01 11.27 39.80
C ASN A 34 -9.94 11.52 40.87
N ASP A 35 -10.05 12.66 41.55
CA ASP A 35 -9.18 13.00 42.71
C ASP A 35 -9.64 12.28 43.99
N SER A 36 -10.79 11.59 43.95
CA SER A 36 -11.45 10.96 45.09
C SER A 36 -10.81 9.61 45.48
N GLY A 37 -10.03 9.00 44.60
CA GLY A 37 -9.41 7.68 44.83
C GLY A 37 -10.38 6.49 44.74
N CYS A 38 -11.66 6.74 44.47
CA CYS A 38 -12.66 5.70 44.24
C CYS A 38 -12.62 5.22 42.79
N LYS A 39 -12.67 3.90 42.58
CA LYS A 39 -12.68 3.32 41.24
C LYS A 39 -14.05 3.52 40.60
N GLU A 40 -14.12 4.39 39.61
CA GLU A 40 -15.34 4.70 38.87
C GLU A 40 -15.18 4.22 37.42
N ILE A 41 -16.03 3.29 36.98
CA ILE A 41 -15.95 2.65 35.64
C ILE A 41 -17.25 2.90 34.88
N TYR A 42 -17.13 3.34 33.64
CA TYR A 42 -18.21 3.64 32.71
C TYR A 42 -18.17 2.61 31.59
N LEU A 43 -19.27 1.88 31.41
CA LEU A 43 -19.42 0.90 30.35
C LEU A 43 -20.54 1.37 29.42
N PHE A 44 -20.15 1.83 28.24
CA PHE A 44 -21.08 2.28 27.21
C PHE A 44 -21.52 1.08 26.38
N GLN A 45 -22.83 0.94 26.18
CA GLN A 45 -23.42 -0.11 25.36
C GLN A 45 -24.02 0.47 24.08
N HIS A 46 -23.98 -0.30 22.99
CA HIS A 46 -24.51 0.10 21.68
C HIS A 46 -26.04 0.35 21.67
N ASP A 47 -26.76 -0.15 22.66
CA ASP A 47 -28.21 0.07 22.82
C ASP A 47 -28.54 1.44 23.45
N GLY A 48 -27.54 2.24 23.80
CA GLY A 48 -27.70 3.53 24.49
C GLY A 48 -27.76 3.41 26.02
N SER A 49 -27.56 2.21 26.58
CA SER A 49 -27.44 1.99 28.01
C SER A 49 -26.02 2.32 28.49
N LEU A 50 -25.92 2.98 29.65
CA LEU A 50 -24.65 3.28 30.32
C LEU A 50 -24.66 2.66 31.70
N ILE A 51 -23.67 1.82 31.98
CA ILE A 51 -23.51 1.22 33.31
C ILE A 51 -22.36 1.96 34.01
N ILE A 52 -22.68 2.59 35.14
CA ILE A 52 -21.72 3.29 35.98
C ILE A 52 -21.46 2.44 37.22
N SER A 53 -20.22 2.00 37.41
CA SER A 53 -19.78 1.23 38.58
C SER A 53 -18.84 2.06 39.44
N VAL A 54 -19.28 2.48 40.63
CA VAL A 54 -18.46 3.19 41.61
C VAL A 54 -18.10 2.24 42.75
N SER A 55 -16.84 1.82 42.81
CA SER A 55 -16.32 0.92 43.85
C SER A 55 -17.16 -0.36 44.06
N GLY A 56 -17.86 -0.83 43.02
CA GLY A 56 -18.72 -2.01 43.03
C GLY A 56 -20.23 -1.72 43.11
N GLU A 57 -20.64 -0.48 43.41
CA GLU A 57 -22.04 -0.08 43.33
C GLU A 57 -22.40 0.30 41.88
N VAL A 58 -23.44 -0.35 41.34
CA VAL A 58 -23.84 -0.21 39.94
C VAL A 58 -25.07 0.69 39.82
N THR A 59 -24.93 1.75 39.03
CA THR A 59 -26.03 2.64 38.65
C THR A 59 -26.25 2.56 37.14
N ASN A 60 -27.50 2.27 36.76
CA ASN A 60 -27.93 2.33 35.36
C ASN A 60 -28.25 3.76 34.96
N ALA A 61 -27.65 4.18 33.86
CA ALA A 61 -27.84 5.46 33.18
C ALA A 61 -28.08 5.21 31.68
N THR A 62 -28.38 6.25 30.94
CA THR A 62 -28.51 6.19 29.48
C THR A 62 -27.56 7.19 28.85
N TRP A 63 -27.01 6.86 27.69
CA TRP A 63 -26.16 7.76 26.93
C TRP A 63 -26.60 7.81 25.47
N LYS A 64 -26.28 8.91 24.79
CA LYS A 64 -26.58 9.09 23.37
C LYS A 64 -25.55 10.00 22.72
N TYR A 65 -25.05 9.59 21.57
CA TYR A 65 -24.26 10.48 20.71
C TYR A 65 -25.19 11.36 19.86
N ILE A 66 -24.90 12.67 19.82
CA ILE A 66 -25.61 13.67 19.03
C ILE A 66 -24.64 14.18 17.96
N PRO A 67 -24.72 13.66 16.72
CA PRO A 67 -23.76 14.00 15.66
C PRO A 67 -23.75 15.48 15.28
N VAL A 68 -24.93 16.12 15.29
CA VAL A 68 -25.11 17.52 14.86
C VAL A 68 -24.27 18.50 15.70
N ASN A 69 -24.10 18.21 16.99
CA ASN A 69 -23.32 19.03 17.91
C ASN A 69 -22.01 18.32 18.35
N GLN A 70 -21.71 17.15 17.76
CA GLN A 70 -20.60 16.29 18.17
C GLN A 70 -20.51 16.16 19.70
N SER A 71 -21.65 15.87 20.32
CA SER A 71 -21.79 15.87 21.78
C SER A 71 -22.36 14.55 22.24
N ILE A 72 -21.91 14.08 23.40
CA ILE A 72 -22.42 12.92 24.10
C ILE A 72 -23.32 13.43 25.21
N LEU A 73 -24.58 13.00 25.18
CA LEU A 73 -25.52 13.22 26.26
C LEU A 73 -25.47 12.02 27.21
N ILE A 74 -25.21 12.25 28.49
CA ILE A 74 -25.30 11.24 29.54
C ILE A 74 -26.45 11.63 30.47
N SER A 75 -27.48 10.82 30.54
CA SER A 75 -28.64 11.02 31.40
C SER A 75 -28.62 10.01 32.55
N THR A 76 -28.47 10.54 33.75
CA THR A 76 -28.60 9.79 35.01
C THR A 76 -29.98 10.06 35.63
N LYS A 77 -30.34 9.32 36.68
CA LYS A 77 -31.62 9.52 37.41
C LYS A 77 -31.80 10.93 37.96
N ASN A 78 -30.70 11.63 38.26
CA ASN A 78 -30.71 12.91 38.94
C ASN A 78 -30.44 14.10 37.99
N ALA A 79 -29.59 13.90 36.98
CA ALA A 79 -29.13 14.96 36.09
C ALA A 79 -28.75 14.42 34.71
N SER A 80 -28.82 15.30 33.71
CA SER A 80 -28.28 15.04 32.38
C SER A 80 -27.12 15.98 32.10
N TYR A 81 -26.02 15.42 31.58
CA TYR A 81 -24.80 16.13 31.26
C TYR A 81 -24.54 16.05 29.76
N MET A 82 -24.17 17.19 29.18
CA MET A 82 -23.76 17.27 27.78
C MET A 82 -22.24 17.42 27.73
N LEU A 83 -21.58 16.51 27.04
CA LEU A 83 -20.13 16.38 27.03
C LEU A 83 -19.63 16.40 25.58
N HIS A 84 -18.59 17.17 25.29
CA HIS A 84 -17.94 17.19 24.00
C HIS A 84 -16.66 16.35 24.04
N PRO A 85 -16.45 15.41 23.10
CA PRO A 85 -15.16 14.78 22.90
C PRO A 85 -14.09 15.85 22.63
N ALA A 86 -13.12 15.94 23.53
CA ALA A 86 -11.99 16.86 23.42
C ALA A 86 -10.74 16.13 22.93
N PHE A 87 -10.57 14.87 23.33
CA PHE A 87 -9.47 14.02 22.89
C PHE A 87 -9.89 12.55 22.93
N VAL A 88 -9.49 11.80 21.91
CA VAL A 88 -9.76 10.37 21.82
C VAL A 88 -8.49 9.66 21.40
N ASP A 89 -8.15 8.60 22.13
CA ASP A 89 -6.98 7.77 21.90
C ASP A 89 -7.26 6.34 22.34
N ASP A 90 -6.29 5.46 22.11
CA ASP A 90 -6.40 4.07 22.54
C ASP A 90 -6.38 3.91 24.07
N ILE A 91 -5.76 4.85 24.79
CA ILE A 91 -5.54 4.77 26.23
C ILE A 91 -6.36 5.82 26.99
N ILE A 92 -6.42 7.06 26.49
CA ILE A 92 -7.06 8.18 27.19
C ILE A 92 -8.18 8.75 26.33
N PHE A 93 -9.31 9.01 26.96
CA PHE A 93 -10.47 9.66 26.38
C PHE A 93 -10.83 10.88 27.23
N ALA A 94 -10.75 12.08 26.67
CA ALA A 94 -11.06 13.32 27.36
C ALA A 94 -12.38 13.92 26.88
N LEU A 95 -13.25 14.23 27.83
CA LEU A 95 -14.55 14.84 27.64
C LEU A 95 -14.58 16.23 28.27
N GLN A 96 -15.07 17.22 27.54
CA GLN A 96 -15.30 18.56 28.03
C GLN A 96 -16.77 18.75 28.39
N LEU A 97 -17.08 19.31 29.56
CA LEU A 97 -18.46 19.65 29.89
C LEU A 97 -18.92 20.89 29.11
N ASP A 98 -20.08 20.77 28.46
CA ASP A 98 -20.63 21.81 27.59
C ASP A 98 -20.73 23.18 28.29
N GLY A 99 -20.34 24.23 27.58
CA GLY A 99 -20.27 25.59 28.11
C GLY A 99 -19.20 25.86 29.18
N THR A 100 -18.34 24.89 29.53
CA THR A 100 -17.32 25.06 30.57
C THR A 100 -15.91 24.66 30.11
N ASN A 101 -14.89 25.08 30.85
CA ASN A 101 -13.50 24.64 30.67
C ASN A 101 -13.13 23.47 31.61
N GLN A 102 -14.13 22.68 32.03
CA GLN A 102 -13.92 21.50 32.85
C GLN A 102 -13.79 20.27 31.95
N TYR A 103 -12.75 19.49 32.20
CA TYR A 103 -12.46 18.27 31.46
C TYR A 103 -12.51 17.08 32.40
N SER A 104 -13.18 16.02 31.96
CA SER A 104 -13.13 14.70 32.54
C SER A 104 -12.21 13.83 31.69
N PHE A 105 -11.30 13.12 32.33
CA PHE A 105 -10.43 12.15 31.67
C PHE A 105 -10.89 10.76 32.03
N MET A 106 -10.99 9.90 31.02
CA MET A 106 -11.26 8.49 31.16
C MET A 106 -10.10 7.70 30.58
N ILE A 107 -9.78 6.57 31.20
CA ILE A 107 -8.64 5.72 30.85
C ILE A 107 -9.17 4.32 30.60
N ASP A 108 -8.70 3.66 29.55
CA ASP A 108 -9.06 2.26 29.29
C ASP A 108 -8.65 1.38 30.48
N GLU A 109 -9.62 0.65 31.04
CA GLU A 109 -9.42 -0.24 32.18
C GLU A 109 -8.41 -1.36 31.88
N LEU A 110 -8.33 -1.84 30.63
CA LEU A 110 -7.35 -2.86 30.22
C LEU A 110 -5.91 -2.35 30.24
N GLN A 111 -5.74 -1.04 30.00
CA GLN A 111 -4.42 -0.39 29.96
C GLN A 111 -4.00 0.15 31.33
N ARG A 112 -4.86 0.05 32.34
CA ARG A 112 -4.62 0.61 33.68
C ARG A 112 -3.38 0.03 34.36
N ASP A 113 -3.06 -1.24 34.15
CA ASP A 113 -1.86 -1.86 34.73
C ASP A 113 -0.56 -1.33 34.11
N THR A 114 -0.61 -0.89 32.85
CA THR A 114 0.53 -0.32 32.12
C THR A 114 0.61 1.21 32.27
N PHE A 115 -0.54 1.86 32.38
CA PHE A 115 -0.69 3.30 32.51
C PHE A 115 -1.70 3.64 33.61
N ALA A 116 -1.20 3.68 34.85
CA ALA A 116 -1.93 4.17 36.02
C ALA A 116 -1.46 5.59 36.38
N PRO A 117 -1.96 6.64 35.72
CA PRO A 117 -1.59 8.00 36.08
C PRO A 117 -2.09 8.27 37.50
N LYS A 118 -1.19 8.72 38.38
CA LYS A 118 -1.52 9.10 39.76
C LYS A 118 -1.77 10.60 39.88
N SER A 119 -1.37 11.36 38.86
CA SER A 119 -1.45 12.81 38.82
C SER A 119 -1.71 13.32 37.40
N LEU A 120 -2.27 14.54 37.31
CA LEU A 120 -2.38 15.26 36.03
C LEU A 120 -1.02 15.41 35.31
N SER A 121 0.08 15.47 36.06
CA SER A 121 1.44 15.54 35.53
C SER A 121 1.83 14.30 34.72
N ASP A 122 1.29 13.12 35.08
CA ASP A 122 1.54 11.88 34.35
C ASP A 122 0.81 11.87 33.00
N ILE A 123 -0.42 12.41 33.00
CA ILE A 123 -1.19 12.65 31.78
C ILE A 123 -0.47 13.67 30.88
N GLU A 124 0.04 14.77 31.43
CA GLU A 124 0.85 15.74 30.67
C GLU A 124 2.10 15.09 30.05
N ARG A 125 2.78 14.20 30.80
CA ARG A 125 3.95 13.48 30.30
C ARG A 125 3.59 12.56 29.15
N TYR A 126 2.46 11.86 29.25
CA TYR A 126 1.93 11.01 28.18
C TYR A 126 1.73 11.81 26.90
N PHE A 127 1.03 12.95 26.99
CA PHE A 127 0.80 13.83 25.84
C PHE A 127 2.10 14.36 25.22
N LYS A 128 3.09 14.73 26.05
CA LYS A 128 4.41 15.16 25.58
C LYS A 128 5.13 14.06 24.81
N LYS A 129 5.14 12.83 25.36
CA LYS A 129 5.77 11.67 24.71
C LYS A 129 5.09 11.34 23.40
N LYS A 130 3.75 11.33 23.35
CA LYS A 130 2.99 11.06 22.13
C LYS A 130 3.33 12.06 21.02
N LYS A 131 3.36 13.35 21.36
CA LYS A 131 3.74 14.42 20.41
C LYS A 131 5.16 14.24 19.85
N GLN A 132 6.12 13.85 20.70
CA GLN A 132 7.49 13.60 20.25
C GLN A 132 7.54 12.43 19.27
N LEU A 133 6.84 11.35 19.58
CA LEU A 133 6.77 10.15 18.76
C LEU A 133 6.12 10.40 17.39
N GLU A 134 5.08 11.24 17.35
CA GLU A 134 4.46 11.67 16.08
C GLU A 134 5.42 12.51 15.23
N LEU A 135 6.13 13.46 15.84
CA LEU A 135 7.11 14.28 15.13
C LEU A 135 8.28 13.43 14.59
N GLU A 136 8.70 12.41 15.32
CA GLU A 136 9.71 11.45 14.86
C GLU A 136 9.19 10.61 13.69
N LYS A 137 7.95 10.10 13.75
CA LYS A 137 7.32 9.38 12.63
C LYS A 137 7.20 10.25 11.38
N GLU A 138 6.80 11.51 11.53
CA GLU A 138 6.70 12.44 10.41
C GLU A 138 8.08 12.69 9.77
N LYS A 139 9.12 12.90 10.57
CA LYS A 139 10.50 13.03 10.08
C LYS A 139 10.98 11.77 9.35
N GLN A 140 10.69 10.59 9.88
CA GLN A 140 11.02 9.32 9.24
C GLN A 140 10.31 9.17 7.90
N LEU A 141 9.01 9.49 7.84
CA LEU A 141 8.24 9.44 6.59
C LEU A 141 8.78 10.42 5.54
N LEU A 142 9.18 11.63 5.95
CA LEU A 142 9.80 12.60 5.07
C LEU A 142 11.16 12.12 4.54
N ALA A 143 11.99 11.51 5.41
CA ALA A 143 13.26 10.92 5.01
C ALA A 143 13.07 9.76 4.04
N GLN A 144 12.09 8.89 4.28
CA GLN A 144 11.75 7.79 3.37
C GLN A 144 11.28 8.31 2.01
N ARG A 145 10.36 9.28 1.99
CA ARG A 145 9.92 9.93 0.73
C ARG A 145 11.06 10.59 -0.02
N ALA A 146 12.01 11.21 0.69
CA ALA A 146 13.20 11.80 0.07
C ALA A 146 14.09 10.73 -0.55
N HIS A 147 14.31 9.61 0.16
CA HIS A 147 15.06 8.47 -0.35
C HIS A 147 14.38 7.85 -1.58
N ASP A 148 13.08 7.60 -1.52
CA ASP A 148 12.30 7.04 -2.63
C ASP A 148 12.37 7.93 -3.88
N ARG A 149 12.36 9.26 -3.71
CA ARG A 149 12.54 10.22 -4.81
C ARG A 149 13.93 10.13 -5.44
N VAL A 150 14.98 9.96 -4.64
CA VAL A 150 16.34 9.79 -5.15
C VAL A 150 16.45 8.47 -5.91
N VAL A 151 15.98 7.38 -5.33
CA VAL A 151 15.98 6.05 -5.97
C VAL A 151 15.16 6.06 -7.26
N ALA A 152 14.00 6.72 -7.29
CA ALA A 152 13.21 6.85 -8.51
C ALA A 152 13.94 7.64 -9.61
N ARG A 153 14.67 8.71 -9.22
CA ARG A 153 15.48 9.49 -10.16
C ARG A 153 16.64 8.66 -10.72
N GLU A 154 17.35 7.92 -9.87
CA GLU A 154 18.44 7.03 -10.29
C GLU A 154 17.94 5.95 -11.24
N ARG A 155 16.76 5.35 -10.97
CA ARG A 155 16.13 4.38 -11.87
C ARG A 155 15.77 5.01 -13.21
N GLN A 156 15.22 6.21 -13.24
CA GLN A 156 14.93 6.93 -14.49
C GLN A 156 16.20 7.26 -15.28
N GLU A 157 17.28 7.63 -14.61
CA GLU A 157 18.57 7.87 -15.27
C GLU A 157 19.17 6.58 -15.83
N GLN A 158 19.09 5.47 -15.09
CA GLN A 158 19.52 4.16 -15.58
C GLN A 158 18.68 3.70 -16.77
N GLN A 159 17.35 3.85 -16.71
CA GLN A 159 16.45 3.53 -17.83
C GLN A 159 16.80 4.36 -19.07
N ARG A 160 17.00 5.67 -18.93
CA ARG A 160 17.41 6.52 -20.07
C ARG A 160 18.76 6.09 -20.65
N LYS A 161 19.73 5.74 -19.80
CA LYS A 161 21.03 5.24 -20.27
C LYS A 161 20.86 3.93 -21.04
N GLN A 162 20.04 3.01 -20.53
CA GLN A 162 19.75 1.74 -21.17
C GLN A 162 19.00 1.92 -22.50
N GLU A 163 18.01 2.80 -22.57
CA GLU A 163 17.28 3.14 -23.81
C GLU A 163 18.23 3.71 -24.88
N VAL A 164 19.18 4.56 -24.49
CA VAL A 164 20.20 5.08 -25.39
C VAL A 164 21.13 3.97 -25.87
N GLU A 165 21.59 3.08 -24.99
CA GLU A 165 22.41 1.92 -25.38
C GLU A 165 21.67 0.98 -26.33
N ASP A 166 20.40 0.68 -26.08
CA ASP A 166 19.57 -0.17 -26.91
C ASP A 166 19.33 0.47 -28.29
N ALA A 167 19.10 1.78 -28.36
CA ALA A 167 18.98 2.51 -29.63
C ALA A 167 20.28 2.45 -30.45
N LEU A 168 21.45 2.56 -29.81
CA LEU A 168 22.75 2.41 -30.47
C LEU A 168 22.95 0.99 -31.01
N ILE A 169 22.52 -0.03 -30.27
CA ILE A 169 22.57 -1.42 -30.71
C ILE A 169 21.66 -1.63 -31.92
N GLU A 170 20.44 -1.12 -31.90
CA GLU A 170 19.48 -1.24 -33.00
C GLU A 170 20.00 -0.54 -34.27
N GLU A 171 20.57 0.67 -34.14
CA GLU A 171 21.19 1.38 -35.26
C GLU A 171 22.36 0.57 -35.85
N ALA A 172 23.20 -0.03 -35.01
CA ALA A 172 24.31 -0.86 -35.46
C ALA A 172 23.86 -2.16 -36.14
N LEU A 173 22.80 -2.80 -35.65
CA LEU A 173 22.18 -3.97 -36.28
C LEU A 173 21.63 -3.62 -37.66
N ARG A 174 20.95 -2.47 -37.78
CA ARG A 174 20.43 -1.97 -39.05
C ARG A 174 21.54 -1.67 -40.06
N LYS A 175 22.67 -1.12 -39.60
CA LYS A 175 23.82 -0.80 -40.48
C LYS A 175 24.61 -2.05 -40.91
N SER A 176 24.52 -3.15 -40.16
CA SER A 176 25.25 -4.38 -40.43
C SER A 176 24.67 -5.14 -41.63
N LYS A 177 25.37 -5.08 -42.77
CA LYS A 177 25.01 -5.85 -43.98
C LYS A 177 24.93 -7.36 -43.73
N LEU A 178 25.75 -7.90 -42.83
CA LEU A 178 25.75 -9.33 -42.49
C LEU A 178 24.46 -9.73 -41.77
N TYR A 179 24.05 -8.95 -40.77
CA TYR A 179 22.82 -9.21 -40.01
C TYR A 179 21.59 -9.09 -40.91
N GLN A 180 21.51 -8.03 -41.71
CA GLN A 180 20.39 -7.83 -42.64
C GLN A 180 20.28 -8.95 -43.69
N THR A 181 21.41 -9.39 -44.26
CA THR A 181 21.41 -10.49 -45.24
C THR A 181 20.93 -11.79 -44.60
N VAL A 182 21.46 -12.16 -43.43
CA VAL A 182 21.04 -13.39 -42.72
C VAL A 182 19.58 -13.30 -42.29
N HIS A 183 19.12 -12.14 -41.82
CA HIS A 183 17.73 -11.93 -41.42
C HIS A 183 16.77 -12.03 -42.61
N SER A 184 17.13 -11.46 -43.76
CA SER A 184 16.36 -11.58 -44.99
C SER A 184 16.31 -13.01 -45.51
N ILE A 185 17.43 -13.75 -45.43
CA ILE A 185 17.46 -15.17 -45.79
C ILE A 185 16.55 -15.98 -44.87
N ALA A 186 16.59 -15.72 -43.56
CA ALA A 186 15.73 -16.40 -42.59
C ALA A 186 14.24 -16.15 -42.89
N TRP A 187 13.86 -14.91 -43.19
CA TRP A 187 12.49 -14.55 -43.58
C TRP A 187 12.06 -15.24 -44.87
N VAL A 188 12.87 -15.19 -45.92
CA VAL A 188 12.56 -15.85 -47.19
C VAL A 188 12.40 -17.36 -46.98
N GLN A 189 13.32 -17.97 -46.22
CA GLN A 189 13.30 -19.41 -45.95
C GLN A 189 12.06 -19.86 -45.17
N MET A 190 11.59 -19.05 -44.22
CA MET A 190 10.41 -19.35 -43.41
C MET A 190 9.16 -19.60 -44.27
N PHE A 191 8.99 -18.86 -45.37
CA PHE A 191 7.84 -19.03 -46.28
C PHE A 191 8.15 -19.97 -47.43
N LEU A 192 9.38 -19.94 -47.97
CA LEU A 192 9.75 -20.74 -49.12
C LEU A 192 9.73 -22.25 -48.80
N THR A 193 10.21 -22.64 -47.63
CA THR A 193 10.29 -24.05 -47.22
C THR A 193 8.92 -24.76 -47.15
N PRO A 194 7.91 -24.23 -46.43
CA PRO A 194 6.60 -24.86 -46.40
C PRO A 194 5.91 -24.86 -47.77
N ILE A 195 6.08 -23.82 -48.59
CA ILE A 195 5.49 -23.77 -49.94
C ILE A 195 6.05 -24.90 -50.80
N ILE A 196 7.37 -25.10 -50.80
CA ILE A 196 8.01 -26.18 -51.58
C ILE A 196 7.54 -27.55 -51.09
N LEU A 197 7.50 -27.78 -49.78
CA LEU A 197 7.08 -29.06 -49.20
C LEU A 197 5.60 -29.38 -49.50
N ILE A 198 4.72 -28.38 -49.41
CA ILE A 198 3.29 -28.55 -49.71
C ILE A 198 3.09 -28.83 -51.19
N VAL A 199 3.72 -28.08 -52.08
CA VAL A 199 3.62 -28.32 -53.53
C VAL A 199 4.12 -29.72 -53.88
N TRP A 200 5.28 -30.11 -53.37
CA TRP A 200 5.83 -31.45 -53.60
C TRP A 200 4.89 -32.55 -53.10
N TYR A 201 4.30 -32.38 -51.92
CA TYR A 201 3.34 -33.32 -51.36
C TYR A 201 2.06 -33.43 -52.20
N LEU A 202 1.51 -32.30 -52.68
CA LEU A 202 0.31 -32.29 -53.53
C LEU A 202 0.48 -33.07 -54.84
N PHE A 203 1.70 -33.11 -55.38
CA PHE A 203 2.03 -33.86 -56.60
C PHE A 203 2.52 -35.30 -56.33
N SER A 204 2.54 -35.74 -55.07
CA SER A 204 2.95 -37.10 -54.72
C SER A 204 1.78 -38.10 -54.82
N ASP A 205 2.08 -39.34 -55.18
CA ASP A 205 1.09 -40.44 -55.20
C ASP A 205 0.47 -40.68 -53.81
N GLU A 206 1.19 -40.32 -52.74
CA GLU A 206 0.78 -40.45 -51.35
C GLU A 206 -0.39 -39.53 -50.98
N PHE A 207 -0.50 -38.35 -51.61
CA PHE A 207 -1.65 -37.46 -51.43
C PHE A 207 -2.95 -38.07 -51.99
N SER A 208 -2.86 -38.82 -53.10
CA SER A 208 -4.01 -39.45 -53.75
C SER A 208 -4.55 -40.68 -53.01
N TYR A 209 -3.71 -41.34 -52.19
CA TYR A 209 -4.08 -42.58 -51.49
C TYR A 209 -4.44 -42.36 -50.01
N SER A 210 -4.03 -41.23 -49.44
CA SER A 210 -4.20 -40.90 -48.02
C SER A 210 -5.59 -40.31 -47.71
N SER A 211 -6.07 -40.50 -46.47
CA SER A 211 -7.37 -39.95 -46.03
C SER A 211 -7.32 -38.44 -45.85
N TRP A 212 -8.45 -37.76 -46.03
CA TRP A 212 -8.53 -36.30 -45.95
C TRP A 212 -8.01 -35.73 -44.62
N THR A 213 -8.21 -36.44 -43.51
CA THR A 213 -7.69 -36.10 -42.17
C THR A 213 -6.16 -36.12 -42.10
N LYS A 214 -5.51 -37.13 -42.70
CA LYS A 214 -4.04 -37.25 -42.73
C LYS A 214 -3.40 -36.21 -43.63
N ASN A 215 -4.04 -35.86 -44.74
CA ASN A 215 -3.57 -34.82 -45.63
C ASN A 215 -3.55 -33.45 -44.94
N ILE A 216 -4.58 -33.14 -44.14
CA ILE A 216 -4.63 -31.91 -43.33
C ILE A 216 -3.53 -31.91 -42.27
N GLU A 217 -3.34 -33.02 -41.56
CA GLU A 217 -2.30 -33.15 -40.53
C GLU A 217 -0.89 -32.90 -41.10
N LEU A 218 -0.56 -33.48 -42.25
CA LEU A 218 0.74 -33.29 -42.91
C LEU A 218 0.96 -31.87 -43.41
N ILE A 219 -0.05 -31.22 -43.97
CA ILE A 219 0.02 -29.80 -44.39
C ILE A 219 0.33 -28.90 -43.19
N VAL A 220 -0.31 -29.17 -42.05
CA VAL A 220 -0.06 -28.43 -40.79
C VAL A 220 1.38 -28.65 -40.31
N ILE A 221 1.90 -29.89 -40.34
CA ILE A 221 3.29 -30.20 -39.98
C ILE A 221 4.27 -29.44 -40.89
N PHE A 222 4.04 -29.43 -42.20
CA PHE A 222 4.90 -28.68 -43.13
C PHE A 222 4.86 -27.18 -42.88
N ALA A 223 3.69 -26.60 -42.55
CA ALA A 223 3.60 -25.20 -42.17
C ALA A 223 4.45 -24.87 -40.93
N PHE A 224 4.48 -25.74 -39.92
CA PHE A 224 5.31 -25.56 -38.73
C PHE A 224 6.82 -25.77 -38.99
N SER A 225 7.20 -26.55 -40.00
CA SER A 225 8.60 -26.79 -40.34
C SER A 225 9.37 -25.51 -40.67
N GLY A 226 8.72 -24.54 -41.34
CA GLY A 226 9.30 -23.23 -41.66
C GLY A 226 9.55 -22.37 -40.41
N VAL A 227 8.63 -22.42 -39.44
CA VAL A 227 8.78 -21.73 -38.14
C VAL A 227 9.94 -22.33 -37.35
N ILE A 228 10.07 -23.66 -37.33
CA ILE A 228 11.16 -24.36 -36.63
C ILE A 228 12.52 -23.98 -37.24
N LEU A 229 12.63 -23.96 -38.57
CA LEU A 229 13.86 -23.55 -39.25
C LEU A 229 14.20 -22.08 -39.00
N PHE A 230 13.20 -21.19 -38.97
CA PHE A 230 13.40 -19.78 -38.62
C PHE A 230 13.97 -19.63 -37.20
N LEU A 231 13.44 -20.37 -36.23
CA LEU A 231 13.96 -20.38 -34.85
C LEU A 231 15.41 -20.90 -34.80
N LEU A 232 15.74 -21.95 -35.56
CA LEU A 232 17.11 -22.48 -35.63
C LEU A 232 18.08 -21.46 -36.24
N ILE A 233 17.71 -20.78 -37.33
CA ILE A 233 18.54 -19.73 -37.95
C ILE A 233 18.66 -18.51 -37.03
N GLY A 234 17.59 -18.17 -36.31
CA GLY A 234 17.60 -17.14 -35.27
C GLY A 234 18.63 -17.43 -34.18
N PHE A 235 18.62 -18.66 -33.66
CA PHE A 235 19.50 -19.07 -32.56
C PHE A 235 20.97 -19.27 -32.98
N PHE A 236 21.23 -19.93 -34.12
CA PHE A 236 22.60 -20.23 -34.55
C PHE A 236 23.24 -19.16 -35.44
N GLY A 237 22.43 -18.36 -36.14
CA GLY A 237 22.92 -17.34 -37.07
C GLY A 237 22.81 -15.93 -36.49
N LEU A 238 21.59 -15.48 -36.21
CA LEU A 238 21.34 -14.08 -35.82
C LEU A 238 21.83 -13.77 -34.40
N TYR A 239 21.57 -14.65 -33.43
CA TYR A 239 21.96 -14.47 -32.04
C TYR A 239 23.48 -14.24 -31.83
N PRO A 240 24.41 -15.06 -32.36
CA PRO A 240 25.84 -14.82 -32.18
C PRO A 240 26.34 -13.55 -32.89
N ILE A 241 25.71 -13.16 -34.01
CA ILE A 241 26.04 -11.91 -34.70
C ILE A 241 25.61 -10.71 -33.85
N GLU A 242 24.41 -10.76 -33.29
CA GLU A 242 23.86 -9.75 -32.39
C GLU A 242 24.74 -9.61 -31.14
N GLU A 243 25.12 -10.72 -30.50
CA GLU A 243 26.00 -10.73 -29.33
C GLU A 243 27.36 -10.09 -29.63
N LYS A 244 27.94 -10.39 -30.81
CA LYS A 244 29.22 -9.80 -31.25
C LYS A 244 29.11 -8.30 -31.54
N ILE A 245 27.95 -7.80 -31.96
CA ILE A 245 27.71 -6.36 -32.15
C ILE A 245 27.52 -5.68 -30.80
N LYS A 246 26.71 -6.26 -29.90
CA LYS A 246 26.52 -5.79 -28.52
C LYS A 246 27.85 -5.66 -27.78
N ARG A 247 28.71 -6.68 -27.87
CA ARG A 247 30.04 -6.67 -27.23
C ARG A 247 30.91 -5.50 -27.69
N ARG A 248 30.96 -5.24 -29.00
CA ARG A 248 31.76 -4.15 -29.57
C ARG A 248 31.27 -2.76 -29.16
N ILE A 249 29.95 -2.57 -29.07
CA ILE A 249 29.36 -1.30 -28.63
C ILE A 249 29.67 -1.07 -27.15
N LYS A 250 29.56 -2.12 -26.32
CA LYS A 250 29.92 -2.06 -24.91
C LYS A 250 31.40 -1.74 -24.69
N GLU A 251 32.30 -2.36 -25.45
CA GLU A 251 33.74 -2.08 -25.42
C GLU A 251 34.07 -0.64 -25.86
N ASN A 252 33.40 -0.13 -26.90
CA ASN A 252 33.60 1.24 -27.38
C ASN A 252 33.05 2.31 -26.42
N ASN A 253 31.91 2.05 -25.75
CA ASN A 253 31.38 2.96 -24.74
C ASN A 253 32.28 3.02 -23.49
N ILE A 254 32.92 1.92 -23.12
CA ILE A 254 33.89 1.89 -22.01
C ILE A 254 35.16 2.71 -22.35
N HIS A 255 35.58 2.74 -23.61
CA HIS A 255 36.75 3.51 -24.03
C HIS A 255 36.48 5.01 -24.25
N ASN A 256 35.21 5.41 -24.41
CA ASN A 256 34.80 6.81 -24.66
C ASN A 256 34.19 7.50 -23.43
N SER A 257 33.98 6.79 -22.31
CA SER A 257 33.53 7.34 -21.02
C SER A 257 34.71 7.66 -20.10
#